data_AF-A0A0E4BJW2-F1
#
_entry.id   AF-A0A0E4BJW2-F1
#
_cell.length_a   1.000
_cell.length_b   1.000
_cell.length_c   1.000
_cell.angle_alpha   90.00
_cell.angle_beta   90.00
_cell.angle_gamma   90.00
#
_symmetry.space_group_name_H-M   'P 1'
#
loop_
_entity.id
_entity.type
_entity.pdbx_description
1 polymer ?
#
loop_
_entity_poly.entity_id
_entity_poly.type
_entity_poly.pdbx_seq_one_letter_code
_entity_poly.pdbx_strand_id
1 'polypeptide(L)'
;MIGGGLVAATGYQLMFPFYVSGIEGMQIAQIVHSVVAVLFIAAMLAHIYIGTIGMEGAFEAMGSGEVDVNWAREHHSLWLDQELARSGPNDSQPRPRPAASAAE
;
A
#
# COMPACT_ATOMS: atom_id res chain seq x y z
N MET A 1 -7.09 9.86 -5.64
CA MET A 1 -6.94 10.06 -7.11
C MET A 1 -6.32 11.39 -7.50
N ILE A 2 -6.51 12.48 -6.76
CA ILE A 2 -6.09 13.83 -7.16
C ILE A 2 -4.56 13.93 -7.40
N GLY A 3 -3.73 13.46 -6.45
CA GLY A 3 -2.26 13.55 -6.58
C GLY A 3 -1.68 12.78 -7.76
N GLY A 4 -2.13 11.54 -7.99
CA GLY A 4 -1.67 10.71 -9.11
C GLY A 4 -2.05 11.31 -10.48
N GLY A 5 -3.25 11.88 -10.59
CA GLY A 5 -3.69 12.54 -11.82
C GLY A 5 -2.84 13.77 -12.18
N LEU A 6 -2.48 14.59 -11.18
CA LEU A 6 -1.64 15.78 -11.39
C LEU A 6 -0.23 15.42 -11.88
N VAL A 7 0.40 14.40 -11.28
CA VAL A 7 1.73 13.91 -11.71
C VAL A 7 1.67 13.34 -13.12
N ALA A 8 0.64 12.57 -13.45
CA ALA A 8 0.47 12.00 -14.79
C ALA A 8 0.28 13.09 -15.86
N ALA A 9 -0.58 14.08 -15.61
CA ALA A 9 -0.83 15.17 -16.55
C ALA A 9 0.42 16.04 -16.80
N THR A 10 1.08 16.47 -15.73
CA THR A 10 2.33 17.25 -15.83
C THR A 10 3.48 16.43 -16.41
N GLY A 11 3.58 15.15 -16.08
CA GLY A 11 4.59 14.24 -16.64
C GLY A 11 4.41 14.03 -18.15
N TYR A 12 3.17 13.88 -18.60
CA TYR A 12 2.85 13.82 -20.03
C TYR A 12 3.28 15.09 -20.76
N GLN A 13 2.96 16.27 -20.21
CA GLN A 13 3.37 17.54 -20.79
C GLN A 13 4.90 17.71 -20.83
N LEU A 14 5.61 17.29 -19.78
CA LEU A 14 7.07 17.34 -19.73
C LEU A 14 7.73 16.36 -20.71
N MET A 15 7.09 15.23 -21.01
CA MET A 15 7.58 14.23 -21.98
C MET A 15 7.49 14.73 -23.44
N PHE A 16 6.55 15.64 -23.73
CA PHE A 16 6.37 16.25 -25.06
C PHE A 16 6.55 17.77 -25.01
N PRO A 17 7.79 18.28 -24.89
CA PRO A 17 8.06 19.71 -24.75
C PRO A 17 7.45 20.52 -25.90
N PHE A 18 6.77 21.61 -25.56
CA PHE A 18 6.21 22.58 -26.49
C PHE A 18 5.05 22.11 -27.38
N TYR A 19 4.56 20.87 -27.23
CA TYR A 19 3.38 20.38 -27.95
C TYR A 19 2.07 20.98 -27.42
N VAL A 20 2.00 21.20 -26.10
CA VAL A 20 0.78 21.65 -25.40
C VAL A 20 0.92 23.08 -24.87
N SER A 21 2.14 23.52 -24.51
CA SER A 21 2.38 24.82 -23.88
C SER A 21 3.70 25.46 -24.26
N GLY A 22 3.85 26.78 -24.10
CA GLY A 22 5.14 27.47 -24.22
C GLY A 22 6.08 27.26 -23.01
N ILE A 23 7.14 28.06 -22.94
CA ILE A 23 8.17 28.02 -21.88
C ILE A 23 7.55 28.16 -20.48
N GLU A 24 6.63 29.11 -20.29
CA GLU A 24 5.95 29.32 -19.02
C GLU A 24 5.21 28.07 -18.53
N GLY A 25 4.45 27.42 -19.43
CA GLY A 25 3.72 26.19 -19.09
C GLY A 25 4.65 25.04 -18.72
N MET A 26 5.81 24.92 -19.36
CA MET A 26 6.82 23.91 -19.02
C MET A 26 7.42 24.16 -17.62
N GLN A 27 7.68 25.43 -17.26
CA GLN A 27 8.18 25.78 -15.93
C GLN A 27 7.16 25.45 -14.84
N ILE A 28 5.89 25.79 -15.07
CA ILE A 28 4.80 25.46 -14.14
C ILE A 28 4.65 23.94 -14.02
N ALA A 29 4.64 23.21 -15.14
CA ALA A 29 4.54 21.75 -15.14
C ALA A 29 5.69 21.11 -14.34
N GLN A 30 6.92 21.61 -14.51
CA GLN A 30 8.09 21.14 -13.76
C GLN A 30 7.93 21.36 -12.24
N ILE A 31 7.50 22.56 -11.83
CA ILE A 31 7.31 22.90 -10.41
C ILE A 31 6.24 21.99 -9.80
N VAL A 32 5.08 21.89 -10.45
CA VAL A 32 3.96 21.07 -9.97
C VAL A 32 4.38 19.60 -9.88
N HIS A 33 5.00 19.06 -10.93
CA HIS A 33 5.45 17.67 -10.95
C HIS A 33 6.45 17.38 -9.83
N SER A 34 7.45 18.26 -9.66
CA SER A 34 8.50 18.09 -8.66
C SER A 34 7.95 18.15 -7.23
N VAL A 35 7.06 19.10 -6.94
CA VAL A 35 6.43 19.22 -5.61
C VAL A 35 5.64 17.97 -5.28
N VAL A 36 4.79 17.50 -6.20
CA VAL A 36 3.96 16.32 -5.94
C VAL A 36 4.83 15.05 -5.88
N ALA A 37 5.89 14.95 -6.67
CA ALA A 37 6.85 13.84 -6.61
C ALA A 37 7.55 13.76 -5.24
N VAL A 38 7.99 14.89 -4.68
CA VAL A 38 8.60 14.91 -3.33
C VAL A 38 7.60 14.47 -2.26
N LEU A 39 6.33 14.90 -2.35
CA LEU A 39 5.28 14.44 -1.45
C LEU A 39 5.03 12.93 -1.57
N PHE A 40 5.03 12.39 -2.79
CA PHE A 40 4.92 10.94 -3.01
C PHE A 40 6.10 10.18 -2.41
N ILE A 41 7.33 10.68 -2.59
CA ILE A 41 8.52 10.07 -1.97
C ILE A 41 8.36 10.05 -0.45
N ALA A 42 7.96 11.16 0.17
CA ALA A 42 7.72 11.22 1.62
C ALA A 42 6.64 10.22 2.06
N ALA A 43 5.53 10.13 1.33
CA ALA A 43 4.46 9.16 1.60
C ALA A 43 4.92 7.70 1.42
N MET A 44 5.75 7.42 0.41
CA MET A 44 6.33 6.10 0.19
C MET A 44 7.25 5.70 1.34
N LEU A 45 8.10 6.61 1.83
CA LEU A 45 8.95 6.34 2.99
C LEU A 45 8.12 6.05 4.25
N ALA A 46 7.07 6.84 4.51
CA ALA A 46 6.15 6.59 5.61
C ALA A 46 5.42 5.24 5.47
N HIS A 47 4.99 4.90 4.25
CA HIS A 47 4.32 3.63 3.95
C HIS A 47 5.24 2.42 4.15
N ILE A 48 6.49 2.49 3.66
CA ILE A 48 7.50 1.46 3.88
C ILE A 48 7.78 1.30 5.38
N TYR A 49 7.91 2.41 6.11
CA TYR A 49 8.16 2.36 7.55
C TYR A 49 7.04 1.62 8.29
N ILE A 50 5.79 2.00 8.07
CA ILE A 50 4.62 1.38 8.72
C ILE A 50 4.49 -0.10 8.32
N GLY A 51 4.74 -0.42 7.05
CA GLY A 51 4.62 -1.78 6.53
C GLY A 51 5.77 -2.72 6.90
N THR A 52 6.86 -2.22 7.48
CA THR A 52 8.04 -3.04 7.84
C THR A 52 8.32 -3.05 9.34
N ILE A 53 8.67 -1.89 9.90
CA ILE A 53 9.13 -1.76 11.30
C ILE A 53 8.03 -1.20 12.19
N GLY A 54 7.16 -0.34 11.65
CA GLY A 54 6.16 0.39 12.43
C GLY A 54 4.99 -0.46 12.92
N MET A 55 4.75 -1.63 12.33
CA MET A 55 3.72 -2.59 12.76
C MET A 55 4.27 -4.02 12.62
N GLU A 56 4.49 -4.69 13.75
CA GLU A 56 4.92 -6.09 13.76
C GLU A 56 3.91 -6.98 13.03
N GLY A 57 4.39 -7.92 12.21
CA GLY A 57 3.56 -8.84 11.43
C GLY A 57 2.94 -8.27 10.15
N ALA A 58 2.94 -6.95 9.94
CA ALA A 58 2.35 -6.34 8.74
C ALA A 58 3.08 -6.74 7.44
N PHE A 59 4.42 -6.82 7.48
CA PHE A 59 5.22 -7.23 6.33
C PHE A 59 4.96 -8.69 5.94
N GLU A 60 4.90 -9.59 6.93
CA GLU A 60 4.64 -11.01 6.70
C GLU A 60 3.22 -11.23 6.18
N ALA A 61 2.24 -10.51 6.71
CA ALA A 61 0.87 -10.55 6.22
C ALA A 61 0.73 -10.12 4.75
N MET A 62 1.47 -9.10 4.32
CA MET A 62 1.49 -8.70 2.90
C MET A 62 2.15 -9.75 2.00
N GLY A 63 3.15 -10.46 2.51
CA GLY A 63 3.89 -11.48 1.74
C GLY A 63 3.17 -12.83 1.66
N SER A 64 2.59 -13.30 2.76
CA SER A 64 1.87 -14.58 2.84
C SER A 64 0.43 -14.47 2.35
N GLY A 65 -0.19 -13.30 2.46
CA GLY A 65 -1.62 -13.08 2.23
C GLY A 65 -2.50 -13.50 3.41
N GLU A 66 -1.92 -13.98 4.52
CA GLU A 66 -2.63 -14.38 5.74
C GLU A 66 -2.29 -13.45 6.89
N VAL A 67 -3.30 -13.08 7.69
CA VAL A 67 -3.16 -12.15 8.83
C VAL A 67 -3.45 -12.89 10.14
N ASP A 68 -2.63 -12.66 11.17
CA ASP A 68 -2.88 -13.21 12.50
C ASP A 68 -4.17 -12.62 13.12
N VAL A 69 -4.98 -13.49 13.73
CA VAL A 69 -6.29 -13.09 14.28
C VAL A 69 -6.15 -12.13 15.46
N ASN A 70 -5.10 -12.24 16.27
CA ASN A 70 -4.88 -11.32 17.38
C ASN A 70 -4.42 -9.95 16.85
N TRP A 71 -3.54 -9.93 15.85
CA TRP A 71 -3.16 -8.68 15.17
C TRP A 71 -4.36 -7.97 14.55
N ALA A 72 -5.22 -8.72 13.83
CA ALA A 72 -6.45 -8.20 13.24
C ALA A 72 -7.42 -7.67 14.31
N ARG A 73 -7.50 -8.31 15.48
CA ARG A 73 -8.31 -7.83 16.60
C ARG A 73 -7.78 -6.50 17.16
N GLU A 74 -6.48 -6.30 17.20
CA GLU A 74 -5.86 -5.09 17.74
C GLU A 74 -5.89 -3.91 16.73
N HIS A 75 -5.65 -4.18 15.44
CA HIS A 75 -5.48 -3.12 14.44
C HIS A 75 -6.70 -2.94 13.52
N HIS A 76 -7.52 -3.97 13.34
CA HIS A 76 -8.63 -4.01 12.38
C HIS A 76 -9.86 -4.77 12.91
N SER A 77 -10.23 -4.56 14.19
CA SER A 77 -11.32 -5.30 14.87
C SER A 77 -12.64 -5.32 14.09
N LEU A 78 -13.05 -4.17 13.54
CA LEU A 78 -14.28 -4.05 12.76
C LEU A 78 -14.27 -4.92 11.49
N TRP A 79 -13.10 -5.05 10.85
CA TRP A 79 -12.97 -5.91 9.68
C TRP A 79 -13.00 -7.38 10.09
N LEU A 80 -12.33 -7.75 11.19
CA LEU A 80 -12.35 -9.12 11.71
C LEU A 80 -13.77 -9.57 12.06
N ASP A 81 -14.55 -8.72 12.73
CA ASP A 81 -15.94 -9.03 13.08
C ASP A 81 -16.81 -9.23 11.83
N GLN A 82 -16.60 -8.41 10.79
CA GLN A 82 -17.29 -8.55 9.50
C GLN A 82 -16.89 -9.84 8.78
N GLU A 83 -15.61 -10.21 8.81
CA GLU A 83 -15.09 -11.39 8.14
C GLU A 83 -15.56 -12.69 8.83
N LEU A 84 -15.61 -12.70 10.17
CA LEU A 84 -16.15 -13.81 10.97
C LEU A 84 -17.66 -13.96 10.79
N ALA A 85 -18.40 -12.86 10.61
CA ALA A 85 -19.84 -12.94 10.31
C ALA A 85 -20.11 -13.45 8.88
N ARG A 86 -19.17 -13.22 7.95
CA ARG A 86 -19.25 -13.68 6.56
C ARG A 86 -18.82 -15.14 6.41
N SER A 87 -17.79 -15.55 7.13
CA SER A 87 -17.32 -16.93 7.20
C SER A 87 -18.28 -17.74 8.08
N GLY A 88 -19.18 -18.51 7.46
CA GLY A 88 -20.07 -19.41 8.21
C GLY A 88 -19.29 -20.46 9.03
N PRO A 89 -19.96 -21.24 9.90
CA PRO A 89 -19.33 -22.13 10.89
C PRO A 89 -18.32 -23.17 10.38
N ASN A 90 -18.17 -23.34 9.06
CA ASN A 90 -17.32 -24.34 8.43
C ASN A 90 -15.92 -23.84 8.02
N ASP A 91 -15.67 -22.53 7.93
CA ASP A 91 -14.37 -21.99 7.48
C ASP A 91 -13.42 -21.59 8.62
N SER A 92 -13.86 -21.72 9.87
CA SER A 92 -13.11 -21.33 11.07
C SER A 92 -12.16 -22.40 11.62
N GLN A 93 -11.89 -23.50 10.89
CA GLN A 93 -10.90 -24.48 11.36
C GLN A 93 -9.48 -24.00 11.00
N PRO A 94 -8.60 -23.75 11.99
CA PRO A 94 -7.18 -23.54 11.73
C PRO A 94 -6.66 -24.80 11.05
N ARG A 95 -6.19 -24.68 9.81
CA ARG A 95 -5.54 -25.80 9.11
C ARG A 95 -4.32 -26.18 9.96
N PRO A 96 -4.25 -27.39 10.55
CA PRO A 96 -3.09 -27.77 11.36
C PRO A 96 -1.85 -27.69 10.46
N ARG A 97 -0.85 -26.90 10.87
CA ARG A 97 0.47 -27.01 10.25
C ARG A 97 0.91 -28.47 10.41
N PRO A 98 1.33 -29.17 9.33
CA PRO A 98 1.96 -30.45 9.50
C PRO A 98 3.15 -30.22 10.43
N ALA A 99 3.13 -30.85 11.61
CA ALA A 99 4.27 -30.91 12.48
C ALA A 99 5.43 -31.40 11.63
N ALA A 100 6.47 -30.56 11.46
CA ALA A 100 7.73 -30.99 10.92
C ALA A 100 8.11 -32.26 11.71
N SER A 101 8.11 -33.39 11.02
CA SER A 101 8.40 -34.68 11.62
C SER A 101 9.78 -34.59 12.23
N ALA A 102 9.84 -34.79 13.54
CA ALA A 102 11.05 -35.27 14.17
C ALA A 102 11.40 -36.62 13.53
N ALA A 103 12.44 -36.65 12.69
CA ALA A 103 13.34 -37.79 12.46
C ALA A 103 14.35 -37.46 11.34
N GLU A 104 15.62 -37.76 11.65
CA GLU A 104 16.86 -37.77 10.85
C GLU A 104 17.57 -36.44 10.52
#